data_AF-A0A939UNT1-F1
#
_entry.id   AF-A0A939UNT1-F1
#
_cell.length_a   1.000
_cell.length_b   1.000
_cell.length_c   1.000
_cell.angle_alpha   90.00
_cell.angle_beta   90.00
_cell.angle_gamma   90.00
#
_symmetry.space_group_name_H-M   'P 1'
#
loop_
_entity.id
_entity.type
_entity.pdbx_description
1 polymer ?
#
loop_
_entity_poly.entity_id
_entity_poly.type
_entity_poly.pdbx_seq_one_letter_code
_entity_poly.pdbx_strand_id
1 'polypeptide(L)' 'MTPAERARQLTAAIEQANKEYYQEDSPTLSDAEYDALMRELAALEAEHPELADPSSPTRR' A
#
# COMPACT_ATOMS: atom_id res chain seq x y z
N MET A 1 2.10 -5.25 -16.84
CA MET A 1 1.63 -4.43 -15.72
C MET A 1 2.57 -3.25 -15.60
N THR A 2 2.07 -2.03 -15.64
CA THR A 2 2.87 -0.82 -15.50
C THR A 2 3.18 -0.53 -14.03
N PRO A 3 4.25 0.23 -13.72
CA PRO A 3 4.53 0.67 -12.34
C PRO A 3 3.33 1.38 -11.69
N ALA A 4 2.60 2.19 -12.46
CA ALA A 4 1.39 2.87 -12.02
C ALA A 4 0.25 1.91 -11.64
N GLU A 5 0.03 0.85 -12.45
CA GLU A 5 -0.95 -0.18 -12.12
C GLU A 5 -0.55 -0.94 -10.85
N ARG A 6 0.76 -1.21 -10.66
CA ARG A 6 1.25 -1.93 -9.49
C ARG A 6 1.11 -1.09 -8.22
N ALA A 7 1.49 0.18 -8.28
CA ALA A 7 1.31 1.12 -7.19
C ALA A 7 -0.17 1.19 -6.75
N ARG A 8 -1.11 1.33 -7.70
CA ARG A 8 -2.56 1.33 -7.40
C ARG A 8 -3.04 0.05 -6.73
N GLN A 9 -2.55 -1.12 -7.17
CA GLN A 9 -2.91 -2.38 -6.53
C GLN A 9 -2.39 -2.47 -5.09
N LEU A 10 -1.14 -2.05 -4.86
CA LEU A 10 -0.54 -2.04 -3.53
C LEU A 10 -1.29 -1.08 -2.61
N THR A 11 -1.58 0.14 -3.08
CA THR A 11 -2.39 1.12 -2.33
C THR A 11 -3.74 0.54 -1.95
N ALA A 12 -4.48 -0.06 -2.89
CA ALA A 12 -5.78 -0.65 -2.61
C ALA A 12 -5.72 -1.80 -1.59
N ALA A 13 -4.69 -2.66 -1.68
CA ALA A 13 -4.49 -3.74 -0.73
C ALA A 13 -4.18 -3.21 0.68
N ILE A 14 -3.32 -2.19 0.79
CA ILE A 14 -2.96 -1.54 2.06
C ILE A 14 -4.17 -0.84 2.68
N GLU A 15 -4.96 -0.12 1.88
CA GLU A 15 -6.19 0.53 2.37
C GLU A 15 -7.23 -0.48 2.85
N GLN A 16 -7.39 -1.58 2.13
CA GLN A 16 -8.27 -2.67 2.53
C GLN A 16 -7.80 -3.31 3.84
N ALA A 17 -6.50 -3.57 3.98
CA ALA A 17 -5.91 -4.07 5.22
C ALA A 17 -6.14 -3.13 6.40
N ASN A 18 -5.93 -1.82 6.19
CA ASN A 18 -6.21 -0.79 7.19
C ASN A 18 -7.69 -0.80 7.58
N LYS A 19 -8.60 -0.91 6.61
CA LYS A 19 -10.03 -0.98 6.86
C LYS A 19 -10.39 -2.21 7.70
N GLU A 20 -9.87 -3.38 7.35
CA GLU A 20 -10.12 -4.62 8.09
C GLU A 20 -9.58 -4.56 9.52
N TYR A 21 -8.41 -3.96 9.70
CA TYR A 21 -7.78 -3.78 11.00
C TYR A 21 -8.57 -2.82 11.90
N TYR A 22 -9.07 -1.70 11.36
CA TYR A 22 -9.75 -0.67 12.16
C TYR A 22 -11.27 -0.82 12.25
N GLN A 23 -11.93 -1.47 11.29
CA GLN A 23 -13.40 -1.55 11.23
C GLN A 23 -13.93 -2.95 11.52
N GLU A 24 -13.30 -3.98 10.96
CA GLU A 24 -13.85 -5.34 10.94
C GLU A 24 -13.28 -6.23 12.08
N ASP A 25 -12.24 -5.76 12.79
CA ASP A 25 -11.47 -6.53 13.81
C ASP A 25 -11.05 -7.92 13.30
N SER A 26 -10.84 -8.01 11.98
CA SER A 26 -10.58 -9.24 11.23
C SER A 26 -9.51 -9.00 10.19
N PRO A 27 -8.26 -8.68 10.59
CA PRO A 27 -7.17 -8.47 9.66
C PRO A 27 -6.92 -9.75 8.84
N THR A 28 -7.02 -9.65 7.51
CA THR A 28 -6.69 -10.78 6.62
C THR A 28 -5.19 -10.86 6.33
N LEU A 29 -4.47 -9.75 6.49
CA LEU A 29 -3.02 -9.66 6.32
C LEU A 29 -2.34 -9.63 7.68
N SER A 30 -1.27 -10.41 7.80
CA SER A 30 -0.34 -10.28 8.92
C SER A 30 0.48 -8.99 8.83
N ASP A 31 1.00 -8.52 9.97
CA ASP A 31 1.87 -7.34 10.02
C ASP A 31 3.04 -7.44 9.03
N ALA A 32 3.62 -8.64 8.87
CA ALA A 32 4.73 -8.87 7.95
C ALA A 32 4.32 -8.71 6.48
N GLU A 33 3.10 -9.13 6.10
CA GLU A 33 2.57 -8.97 4.76
C GLU A 33 2.23 -7.50 4.49
N TYR A 34 1.62 -6.82 5.45
CA TYR A 34 1.37 -5.39 5.37
C TYR A 34 2.68 -4.60 5.17
N ASP A 35 3.70 -4.88 5.98
CA ASP A 35 5.03 -4.28 5.88
C ASP A 35 5.70 -4.57 4.53
N ALA A 36 5.46 -5.75 3.95
CA ALA A 36 5.98 -6.08 2.63
C ALA A 36 5.31 -5.24 1.53
N LEU A 37 3.98 -5.08 1.59
CA LEU A 37 3.22 -4.26 0.64
C LEU A 37 3.64 -2.78 0.73
N MET A 38 3.77 -2.26 1.95
CA MET A 38 4.21 -0.88 2.20
C MET A 38 5.63 -0.63 1.66
N ARG A 39 6.57 -1.56 1.89
CA ARG A 39 7.93 -1.46 1.37
C ARG A 39 7.97 -1.51 -0.15
N GLU A 40 7.17 -2.38 -0.76
CA GLU A 40 7.08 -2.48 -2.23
C GLU A 40 6.53 -1.19 -2.83
N LEU A 41 5.48 -0.61 -2.24
CA LEU A 41 4.89 0.66 -2.70
C LEU A 41 5.90 1.80 -2.56
N ALA A 42 6.59 1.90 -1.42
CA ALA A 42 7.61 2.93 -1.19
C ALA A 42 8.79 2.80 -2.17
N ALA A 43 9.22 1.57 -2.49
CA ALA A 43 10.28 1.35 -3.49
C ALA A 43 9.82 1.82 -4.88
N LEU A 44 8.61 1.46 -5.29
CA LEU A 44 8.03 1.90 -6.57
C LEU A 44 7.91 3.42 -6.65
N GLU A 45 7.49 4.08 -5.58
CA GLU A 45 7.40 5.55 -5.51
C GLU A 45 8.77 6.24 -5.50
N ALA A 46 9.80 5.58 -4.94
CA ALA A 46 11.17 6.08 -4.99
C ALA A 46 11.76 5.98 -6.40
N GLU A 47 11.46 4.89 -7.12
CA GLU A 47 11.85 4.70 -8.52
C GLU A 47 11.03 5.58 -9.49
N HIS A 48 9.77 5.85 -9.13
CA HIS A 48 8.82 6.64 -9.91
C HIS A 48 8.21 7.77 -9.07
N PRO A 49 8.90 8.91 -8.92
CA PRO A 49 8.42 10.05 -8.12
C PRO A 49 7.06 10.58 -8.59
N GLU A 50 6.70 10.38 -9.85
CA GLU A 50 5.39 10.72 -10.42
C GLU A 50 4.22 9.92 -9.83
N LEU A 51 4.48 8.76 -9.22
CA LEU A 51 3.47 7.92 -8.57
C LEU A 51 3.27 8.25 -7.09
N ALA A 52 4.20 9.01 -6.50
CA ALA A 52 4.22 9.31 -5.09
C ALA A 52 3.24 10.44 -4.74
N ASP A 53 1.95 10.12 -4.77
CA ASP A 53 0.85 11.04 -4.48
C ASP A 53 0.83 11.44 -2.98
N PRO A 54 0.51 12.70 -2.63
CA PRO A 54 0.37 13.12 -1.23
C PRO A 54 -0.65 12.33 -0.40
N SER A 55 -1.63 11.69 -1.04
CA SER A 55 -2.62 10.82 -0.40
C SER A 55 -2.17 9.36 -0.25
N SER A 56 -0.98 9.01 -0.75
CA SER A 56 -0.47 7.64 -0.68
C SER A 56 -0.30 7.18 0.78
N PRO A 57 -0.66 5.92 1.11
CA PRO A 57 -0.53 5.38 2.46
C PRO A 57 0.93 5.32 2.96
N THR A 58 1.93 5.36 2.08
CA THR A 58 3.36 5.46 2.43
C THR A 58 3.76 6.81 3.03
N ARG A 59 2.91 7.84 2.91
CA ARG A 59 3.16 9.22 3.36
C ARG A 59 2.34 9.64 4.58
N ARG A 60 1.54 8.75 5.15
CA ARG A 60 0.72 9.01 6.33
C ARG A 60 1.50 9.00 7.64
#